data_AF-A0A920ABF9-F1
#
_entry.id   AF-A0A920ABF9-F1
#
_cell.length_a   1.000
_cell.length_b   1.000
_cell.length_c   1.000
_cell.angle_alpha   90.00
_cell.angle_beta   90.00
_cell.angle_gamma   90.00
#
_symmetry.space_group_name_H-M   'P 1'
#
loop_
_entity.id
_entity.type
_entity.pdbx_description
1 polymer ?
#
loop_
_entity_poly.entity_id
_entity_poly.type
_entity_poly.pdbx_seq_one_letter_code
_entity_poly.pdbx_strand_id
1 'polypeptide(L)'
;MVGSAIYSSPVTVVTVWGDDATTTSKDGMVVSESVSFKVWNTNEVSDFTVSKWIEGSSSYQVDGISVASTIETNNTITELNTTERVLVKVINVLGQEVNLDDEPFKGTVLFNVYDDGSVKDL
;
A
#
# COMPACT_ATOMS: atom_id res chain seq x y z
N MET A 1 16.61 16.01 -8.85
CA MET A 1 16.00 16.09 -7.50
C MET A 1 16.07 17.54 -7.09
N VAL A 2 14.96 18.13 -6.66
CA VAL A 2 14.82 19.58 -6.43
C VAL A 2 14.63 19.94 -4.95
N GLY A 3 14.76 18.95 -4.06
CA GLY A 3 14.53 19.08 -2.64
C GLY A 3 14.65 17.72 -1.93
N SER A 4 15.03 17.73 -0.66
CA SER A 4 15.03 16.56 0.21
C SER A 4 14.96 16.97 1.67
N ALA A 5 14.41 16.09 2.52
CA ALA A 5 14.45 16.24 3.96
C ALA A 5 14.49 14.86 4.62
N ILE A 6 14.96 14.82 5.87
CA ILE A 6 14.85 13.64 6.71
C ILE A 6 13.44 13.63 7.29
N TYR A 7 12.78 12.47 7.24
CA TYR A 7 11.48 12.29 7.87
C TYR A 7 11.55 12.62 9.37
N SER A 8 10.61 13.45 9.81
CA SER A 8 10.45 13.89 11.19
C SER A 8 8.98 13.88 11.60
N SER A 9 8.72 13.50 12.85
CA SER A 9 7.40 13.44 13.46
C SER A 9 7.25 14.58 14.48
N PRO A 10 6.11 15.29 14.53
CA PRO A 10 4.88 15.02 13.78
C PRO A 10 4.83 15.62 12.36
N VAL A 11 5.73 16.54 12.03
CA VAL A 11 5.71 17.30 10.76
C VAL A 11 7.06 17.21 10.09
N THR A 12 7.07 16.84 8.81
CA THR A 12 8.22 16.92 7.91
C THR A 12 8.03 18.07 6.95
N VAL A 13 9.05 18.93 6.79
CA VAL A 13 9.05 20.04 5.85
C VAL A 13 10.09 19.77 4.77
N VAL A 14 9.72 19.98 3.50
CA VAL A 14 10.61 19.83 2.36
C VAL A 14 10.55 21.11 1.53
N THR A 15 11.71 21.71 1.26
CA THR A 15 11.82 22.84 0.32
C THR A 15 11.93 22.31 -1.10
N VAL A 16 11.15 22.88 -2.02
CA VAL A 16 11.21 22.59 -3.46
C VAL A 16 11.81 23.80 -4.17
N TRP A 17 12.93 23.62 -4.85
CA TRP A 17 13.63 24.70 -5.56
C TRP A 17 13.10 24.89 -6.99
N GLY A 18 12.87 26.15 -7.35
CA GLY A 18 12.54 26.57 -8.71
C GLY A 18 13.74 26.60 -9.63
N ASP A 19 13.46 26.56 -10.92
CA ASP A 19 14.45 26.63 -12.00
C ASP A 19 15.13 28.00 -12.09
N ASP A 20 16.44 28.03 -12.34
CA ASP A 20 17.17 29.27 -12.64
C ASP A 20 16.99 29.67 -14.11
N ALA A 21 16.10 30.65 -14.34
CA ALA A 21 15.78 31.19 -15.65
C ALA A 21 16.95 31.90 -16.37
N THR A 22 18.08 32.14 -15.69
CA THR A 22 19.27 32.75 -16.29
C THR A 22 20.19 31.74 -16.96
N THR A 23 19.97 30.44 -16.75
CA THR A 23 20.75 29.37 -17.36
C THR A 23 20.02 28.72 -18.53
N THR A 24 20.76 28.09 -19.44
CA THR A 24 20.16 27.37 -20.58
C THR A 24 19.70 25.95 -20.22
N SER A 25 20.06 25.45 -19.04
CA SER A 25 19.74 24.11 -18.58
C SER A 25 18.72 24.18 -17.47
N LYS A 26 17.72 23.30 -17.50
CA LYS A 26 16.79 23.16 -16.40
C LYS A 26 17.48 22.53 -15.18
N ASP A 27 17.42 23.17 -14.03
CA ASP A 27 18.01 22.73 -12.75
C ASP A 27 17.03 22.75 -11.56
N GLY A 28 15.81 23.24 -11.76
CA GLY A 28 14.74 23.24 -10.76
C GLY A 28 13.35 22.97 -11.34
N MET A 29 12.33 23.33 -10.56
CA MET A 29 10.93 23.23 -10.99
C MET A 29 10.48 24.47 -11.75
N VAL A 30 9.74 24.27 -12.83
CA VAL A 30 9.08 25.36 -13.57
C VAL A 30 7.68 25.55 -12.99
N VAL A 31 7.17 26.80 -12.99
CA VAL A 31 5.83 27.11 -12.51
C VAL A 31 4.79 26.22 -13.22
N SER A 32 3.86 25.71 -12.43
CA SER A 32 2.81 24.77 -12.82
C SER A 32 3.26 23.32 -13.08
N GLU A 33 4.56 23.02 -13.02
CA GLU A 33 5.05 21.66 -13.16
C GLU A 33 4.66 20.79 -11.95
N SER A 34 4.29 19.54 -12.21
CA SER A 34 3.90 18.61 -11.15
C SER A 34 5.11 18.06 -10.40
N VAL A 35 5.10 18.23 -9.08
CA VAL A 35 6.05 17.65 -8.14
C VAL A 35 5.70 16.18 -7.92
N SER A 36 6.70 15.31 -8.04
CA SER A 36 6.63 13.90 -7.66
C SER A 36 7.43 13.66 -6.39
N PHE A 37 6.97 12.72 -5.56
CA PHE A 37 7.56 12.45 -4.26
C PHE A 37 8.07 11.02 -4.18
N LYS A 38 9.25 10.88 -3.59
CA LYS A 38 9.86 9.60 -3.26
C LYS A 38 10.22 9.60 -1.78
N VAL A 39 10.07 8.46 -1.14
CA VAL A 39 10.62 8.15 0.18
C VAL A 39 11.62 7.03 0.02
N TRP A 40 12.73 7.08 0.74
CA TRP A 40 13.75 6.04 0.67
C TRP A 40 14.36 5.77 2.04
N ASN A 41 14.82 4.53 2.20
CA ASN A 41 15.64 4.08 3.32
C ASN A 41 16.89 3.35 2.78
N THR A 42 17.61 2.61 3.63
CA THR A 42 18.82 1.88 3.21
C THR A 42 18.55 0.71 2.25
N ASN A 43 17.30 0.24 2.20
CA ASN A 43 16.91 -0.98 1.52
C ASN A 43 16.13 -0.69 0.24
N GLU A 44 15.27 0.34 0.25
CA GLU A 44 14.31 0.59 -0.83
C GLU A 44 14.05 2.08 -1.08
N VAL A 45 13.54 2.35 -2.28
CA VAL A 45 13.00 3.64 -2.72
C VAL A 45 11.59 3.40 -3.20
N SER A 46 10.64 4.17 -2.67
CA SER A 46 9.22 4.04 -3.01
C SER A 46 8.66 5.40 -3.44
N ASP A 47 7.87 5.38 -4.51
CA ASP A 47 7.05 6.51 -4.90
C ASP A 47 5.81 6.58 -4.00
N PHE A 48 5.38 7.81 -3.70
CA PHE A 48 4.09 8.04 -3.07
C PHE A 48 3.40 9.24 -3.69
N THR A 49 2.08 9.28 -3.57
CA THR A 49 1.26 10.39 -4.02
C THR A 49 0.60 11.06 -2.83
N VAL A 50 0.28 12.34 -2.97
CA VAL A 50 -0.55 13.06 -2.01
C VAL A 50 -1.98 13.01 -2.53
N SER A 51 -2.83 12.18 -1.93
CA SER A 51 -4.22 12.01 -2.37
C SER A 51 -5.12 13.16 -1.89
N LYS A 52 -4.73 13.84 -0.82
CA LYS A 52 -5.45 15.01 -0.30
C LYS A 52 -4.50 16.09 0.17
N TRP A 53 -4.75 17.33 -0.26
CA TRP A 53 -4.08 18.54 0.19
C TRP A 53 -4.98 19.31 1.16
N ILE A 54 -4.39 19.85 2.23
CA ILE A 54 -5.02 20.85 3.10
C ILE A 54 -4.93 22.22 2.43
N GLU A 55 -3.76 22.52 1.86
CA GLU A 55 -3.45 23.77 1.16
C GLU A 55 -2.57 23.47 -0.05
N GLY A 56 -2.72 24.27 -1.10
CA GLY A 56 -1.91 24.14 -2.32
C GLY A 56 -2.23 22.89 -3.13
N SER A 57 -1.22 22.39 -3.83
CA SER A 57 -1.32 21.21 -4.69
C SER A 57 0.06 20.60 -4.94
N SER A 58 0.11 19.58 -5.79
CA SER A 58 1.37 19.05 -6.33
C SER A 58 1.99 19.94 -7.42
N SER A 59 1.33 21.03 -7.84
CA SER A 59 1.84 21.93 -8.87
C SER A 59 2.77 22.98 -8.25
N TYR A 60 4.00 23.10 -8.76
CA TYR A 60 5.00 24.03 -8.24
C TYR A 60 4.59 25.49 -8.48
N GLN A 61 4.76 26.34 -7.46
CA GLN A 61 4.53 27.78 -7.50
C GLN A 61 5.68 28.50 -6.77
N VAL A 62 6.11 29.65 -7.29
CA VAL A 62 7.11 30.50 -6.62
C VAL A 62 6.49 31.05 -5.34
N ASP A 63 7.25 30.99 -4.24
CA ASP A 63 6.81 31.38 -2.89
C ASP A 63 5.52 30.67 -2.41
N GLY A 64 5.20 29.53 -3.03
CA GLY A 64 4.03 28.72 -2.69
C GLY A 64 4.24 27.85 -1.45
N ILE A 65 3.17 27.65 -0.69
CA ILE A 65 3.11 26.67 0.39
C ILE A 65 2.04 25.63 0.03
N SER A 66 2.43 24.35 0.11
CA SER A 66 1.50 23.23 -0.03
C SER A 66 1.57 22.36 1.22
N VAL A 67 0.41 21.99 1.76
CA VAL A 67 0.30 21.17 2.97
C VAL A 67 -0.45 19.89 2.64
N ALA A 68 0.23 18.75 2.72
CA ALA A 68 -0.37 17.45 2.49
C ALA A 68 -1.21 17.00 3.68
N SER A 69 -2.42 16.47 3.41
CA SER A 69 -3.30 15.86 4.40
C SER A 69 -3.14 14.34 4.46
N THR A 70 -3.03 13.70 3.29
CA THR A 70 -3.01 12.25 3.18
C THR A 70 -2.07 11.85 2.06
N ILE A 71 -1.20 10.88 2.36
CA ILE A 71 -0.26 10.29 1.40
C ILE A 71 -0.60 8.82 1.19
N GLU A 72 -0.37 8.34 -0.02
CA GLU A 72 -0.65 6.97 -0.42
C GLU A 72 0.58 6.38 -1.10
N THR A 73 1.01 5.21 -0.64
CA THR A 73 2.06 4.40 -1.27
C THR A 73 1.40 3.28 -2.07
N ASN A 74 1.71 3.19 -3.35
CA ASN A 74 1.26 2.07 -4.18
C ASN A 74 2.14 0.86 -3.90
N ASN A 75 1.87 0.16 -2.80
CA ASN A 75 2.43 -1.17 -2.60
C ASN A 75 1.67 -2.11 -3.51
N THR A 76 2.25 -2.48 -4.65
CA THR A 76 1.83 -3.68 -5.34
C THR A 76 2.12 -4.83 -4.39
N ILE A 77 1.08 -5.32 -3.71
CA ILE A 77 1.12 -6.64 -3.10
C ILE A 77 1.27 -7.58 -4.30
N THR A 78 2.51 -7.91 -4.65
CA THR A 78 2.80 -9.02 -5.55
C THR A 78 2.05 -10.19 -4.95
N GLU A 79 1.07 -10.71 -5.68
CA GLU A 79 0.14 -11.74 -5.26
C GLU A 79 0.88 -12.71 -4.34
N LEU A 80 0.46 -12.80 -3.07
CA LEU A 80 0.81 -13.95 -2.26
C LEU A 80 0.43 -15.13 -3.16
N ASN A 81 1.40 -15.93 -3.61
CA ASN A 81 1.12 -17.13 -4.37
C ASN A 81 0.16 -17.96 -3.50
N THR A 82 -1.15 -17.78 -3.67
CA THR A 82 -2.16 -18.61 -3.07
C THR A 82 -2.11 -19.87 -3.90
N THR A 83 -1.13 -20.74 -3.62
CA THR A 83 -1.27 -22.16 -3.95
C THR A 83 -2.67 -22.54 -3.54
N GLU A 84 -3.47 -23.03 -4.50
CA GLU A 84 -4.83 -23.47 -4.23
C GLU A 84 -4.78 -24.44 -3.04
N ARG A 85 -5.38 -24.03 -1.93
CA ARG A 85 -5.41 -24.83 -0.70
C ARG A 85 -6.07 -26.18 -0.97
N VAL A 86 -5.48 -27.25 -0.47
CA VAL A 86 -5.95 -28.62 -0.69
C VAL A 86 -6.79 -29.05 0.51
N LEU A 87 -7.98 -29.59 0.25
CA LEU A 87 -8.83 -30.14 1.30
C LEU A 87 -8.12 -31.35 1.93
N VAL A 88 -7.87 -31.30 3.24
CA VAL A 88 -7.22 -32.39 3.98
C VAL A 88 -8.25 -33.32 4.60
N LYS A 89 -9.28 -32.76 5.25
CA LYS A 89 -10.32 -33.54 5.95
C LYS A 89 -11.57 -32.73 6.24
N VAL A 90 -12.66 -33.43 6.52
CA VAL A 90 -13.92 -32.87 7.01
C VAL A 90 -14.14 -33.30 8.45
N ILE A 91 -14.44 -32.37 9.34
CA ILE A 91 -14.67 -32.64 10.77
C ILE A 91 -16.02 -32.11 11.25
N ASN A 92 -16.58 -32.71 12.29
CA ASN A 92 -17.74 -32.17 13.01
C ASN A 92 -17.32 -31.17 14.11
N VAL A 93 -18.30 -30.61 14.83
CA VAL A 93 -18.08 -29.68 15.96
C VAL A 93 -17.27 -30.27 17.12
N LEU A 94 -17.17 -31.61 17.21
CA LEU A 94 -16.37 -32.31 18.22
C LEU A 94 -14.95 -32.62 17.73
N GLY A 95 -14.60 -32.22 16.51
CA GLY A 95 -13.29 -32.48 15.90
C GLY A 95 -13.12 -33.91 15.37
N GLN A 96 -14.20 -34.67 15.26
CA GLN A 96 -14.16 -36.02 14.69
C GLN A 96 -14.22 -35.94 13.17
N GLU A 97 -13.41 -36.75 12.50
CA GLU A 97 -13.41 -36.85 11.04
C GLU A 97 -14.68 -37.52 10.52
N VAL A 98 -15.25 -36.98 9.44
CA VAL A 98 -16.51 -37.40 8.85
C VAL A 98 -16.28 -37.80 7.40
N ASN A 99 -16.66 -39.03 7.03
CA ASN A 99 -16.72 -39.45 5.65
C ASN A 99 -17.99 -38.88 5.01
N LEU A 100 -17.85 -38.10 3.93
CA LEU A 100 -18.99 -37.51 3.22
C LEU A 100 -19.81 -38.52 2.41
N ASP A 101 -19.27 -39.73 2.18
CA ASP A 101 -19.98 -40.82 1.53
C ASP A 101 -21.05 -41.45 2.44
N ASP A 102 -20.93 -41.24 3.75
CA ASP A 102 -21.97 -41.59 4.71
C ASP A 102 -22.98 -40.45 4.76
N GLU A 103 -24.30 -40.74 4.62
CA GLU A 103 -25.32 -39.69 4.67
C GLU A 103 -25.17 -38.87 5.96
N PRO A 104 -24.78 -37.59 5.87
CA PRO A 104 -24.56 -36.78 7.05
C PRO A 104 -25.91 -36.59 7.75
N PHE A 105 -25.93 -36.79 9.06
CA PHE A 105 -27.11 -36.53 9.87
C PHE A 105 -27.62 -35.11 9.59
N LYS A 106 -28.88 -35.04 9.14
CA LYS A 106 -29.56 -33.79 8.80
C LYS A 106 -29.47 -32.81 9.98
N GLY A 107 -28.74 -31.70 9.81
CA GLY A 107 -28.52 -30.69 10.85
C GLY A 107 -27.15 -30.71 11.53
N THR A 108 -26.20 -31.51 11.05
CA THR A 108 -24.82 -31.49 11.55
C THR A 108 -24.03 -30.35 10.91
N VAL A 109 -23.37 -29.53 11.72
CA VAL A 109 -22.39 -28.54 11.25
C VAL A 109 -21.07 -29.26 10.96
N LEU A 110 -20.56 -29.08 9.74
CA LEU A 110 -19.33 -29.68 9.27
C LEU A 110 -18.31 -28.60 8.91
N PHE A 111 -17.03 -28.94 9.01
CA PHE A 111 -15.93 -28.04 8.70
C PHE A 111 -14.91 -28.72 7.78
N ASN A 112 -14.59 -28.06 6.67
CA ASN A 112 -13.48 -28.38 5.79
C ASN A 112 -12.18 -27.82 6.37
N VAL A 113 -11.19 -28.68 6.57
CA VAL A 113 -9.84 -28.31 7.02
C VAL A 113 -8.87 -28.43 5.85
N TYR A 114 -8.09 -27.38 5.62
CA TYR A 114 -7.15 -27.28 4.50
C TYR A 114 -5.68 -27.43 4.96
N ASP A 115 -4.79 -27.71 4.02
CA ASP A 115 -3.35 -27.90 4.25
C ASP A 115 -2.62 -26.62 4.67
N ASP A 116 -3.15 -25.46 4.29
CA ASP A 116 -2.73 -24.14 4.77
C ASP A 116 -3.18 -23.83 6.21
N GLY A 117 -3.89 -24.75 6.87
CA GLY A 117 -4.41 -24.60 8.23
C GLY A 117 -5.71 -23.80 8.32
N SER A 118 -6.26 -23.32 7.21
CA SER A 118 -7.56 -22.65 7.19
C SER A 118 -8.71 -23.65 7.39
N VAL A 119 -9.84 -23.14 7.89
CA VAL A 119 -11.06 -23.92 8.15
C VAL A 119 -12.26 -23.21 7.55
N LYS A 120 -13.17 -23.94 6.91
CA LYS A 120 -14.42 -23.41 6.32
C LYS A 120 -15.62 -24.27 6.71
N ASP A 121 -16.69 -23.64 7.17
CA ASP A 121 -17.97 -24.30 7.44
C ASP A 121 -18.68 -24.73 6.14
N LEU A 122 -19.39 -25.86 6.23
CA LEU A 122 -20.22 -26.45 5.17
C LEU A 122 -21.70 -26.09 5.34
#